data_AF-A0A016XLD4-F1
#
_entry.id   AF-A0A016XLD4-F1
#
_cell.length_a   1.000
_cell.length_b   1.000
_cell.length_c   1.000
_cell.angle_alpha   90.00
_cell.angle_beta   90.00
_cell.angle_gamma   90.00
#
_symmetry.space_group_name_H-M   'P 1'
#
loop_
_entity.id
_entity.type
_entity.pdbx_description
1 polymer ?
#
loop_
_entity_poly.entity_id
_entity_poly.type
_entity_poly.pdbx_seq_one_letter_code
_entity_poly.pdbx_strand_id
1 'polypeptide(L)'
;MPAVPTGPSGTLQTSPSAETSSTSLPPPDSVTHDQHPSGPTVVRTWGGSADAPPDRIELTHARSGRRLIGQARLLRQSMGQWVIQNTAGEQLPVSGTVTPSTAIFEESGQRWRVRVLKQNEPVTRPGIATEDVPNLDLMLERLP
;
A
#
# COMPACT_ATOMS: atom_id res chain seq x y z
N MET A 1 35.60 48.94 -38.98
CA MET A 1 35.46 48.41 -37.61
C MET A 1 34.20 47.54 -37.59
N PRO A 2 34.27 46.30 -37.06
CA PRO A 2 33.43 45.19 -37.51
C PRO A 2 32.06 45.07 -36.83
N ALA A 3 31.16 44.38 -37.53
CA ALA A 3 29.81 43.98 -37.15
C ALA A 3 29.79 42.78 -36.19
N VAL A 4 28.73 42.64 -35.38
CA VAL A 4 28.41 41.40 -34.65
C VAL A 4 26.89 41.12 -34.74
N PRO A 5 26.49 39.92 -35.19
CA PRO A 5 25.09 39.50 -35.32
C PRO A 5 24.54 38.70 -34.11
N THR A 6 23.22 38.49 -34.18
CA THR A 6 22.23 37.99 -33.23
C THR A 6 22.24 36.47 -32.93
N GLY A 7 22.06 36.11 -31.64
CA GLY A 7 21.37 34.90 -31.13
C GLY A 7 22.14 33.55 -31.10
N PRO A 8 21.60 32.48 -30.46
CA PRO A 8 20.38 32.36 -29.65
C PRO A 8 20.54 31.66 -28.26
N SER A 9 19.42 31.62 -27.52
CA SER A 9 19.09 30.91 -26.29
C SER A 9 19.91 29.67 -25.89
N GLY A 10 20.43 29.68 -24.66
CA GLY A 10 21.04 28.53 -23.99
C GLY A 10 20.14 28.00 -22.88
N THR A 11 19.67 26.78 -23.08
CA THR A 11 18.78 25.97 -22.25
C THR A 11 19.46 25.47 -20.97
N LEU A 12 18.62 25.28 -19.93
CA LEU A 12 18.82 24.50 -18.69
C LEU A 12 19.97 23.48 -18.70
N GLN A 13 20.84 23.55 -17.69
CA GLN A 13 21.74 22.44 -17.33
C GLN A 13 21.59 22.13 -15.84
N THR A 14 20.58 21.32 -15.52
CA THR A 14 20.47 20.60 -14.24
C THR A 14 21.61 19.57 -14.15
N SER A 15 22.40 19.68 -13.08
CA SER A 15 23.41 18.69 -12.70
C SER A 15 22.73 17.37 -12.30
N PRO A 16 23.16 16.21 -12.80
CA PRO A 16 22.78 14.92 -12.25
C PRO A 16 23.88 14.47 -11.27
N SER A 17 23.59 14.46 -9.96
CA SER A 17 24.49 13.87 -8.98
C SER A 17 23.73 13.04 -7.95
N ALA A 18 24.04 11.74 -8.00
CA ALA A 18 23.88 10.73 -6.95
C ALA A 18 22.46 10.22 -6.68
N GLU A 19 21.92 9.40 -7.58
CA GLU A 19 21.02 8.32 -7.17
C GLU A 19 21.85 7.26 -6.44
N THR A 20 21.83 7.32 -5.12
CA THR A 20 22.12 6.19 -4.25
C THR A 20 21.30 5.00 -4.73
N SER A 21 21.96 3.86 -4.96
CA SER A 21 21.35 2.55 -5.17
C SER A 21 20.45 2.17 -4.00
N SER A 22 19.28 2.78 -3.93
CA SER A 22 18.10 2.13 -3.37
C SER A 22 17.72 1.10 -4.42
N THR A 23 17.64 -0.17 -4.07
CA THR A 23 16.87 -1.13 -4.88
C THR A 23 15.42 -0.63 -4.87
N SER A 24 15.15 0.34 -5.73
CA SER A 24 13.86 0.98 -5.89
C SER A 24 12.97 -0.09 -6.49
N LEU A 25 11.98 -0.54 -5.73
CA LEU A 25 10.91 -1.36 -6.28
C LEU A 25 10.42 -0.68 -7.58
N PRO A 26 10.12 -1.46 -8.63
CA PRO A 26 9.57 -0.86 -9.84
C PRO A 26 8.35 0.00 -9.46
N PRO A 27 8.13 1.14 -10.15
CA PRO A 27 6.97 1.96 -9.86
C PRO A 27 5.69 1.12 -9.98
N PRO A 28 4.68 1.34 -9.11
CA PRO A 28 3.42 0.63 -9.22
C PRO A 28 2.71 0.95 -10.54
N ASP A 29 2.06 -0.05 -11.11
CA ASP A 29 1.25 0.12 -12.34
C ASP A 29 0.02 0.99 -12.08
N SER A 30 -0.49 1.00 -10.85
CA SER A 30 -1.60 1.86 -10.45
C SER A 30 -1.54 2.23 -8.97
N VAL A 31 -1.99 3.45 -8.66
CA VAL A 31 -2.09 3.97 -7.29
C VAL A 31 -3.47 4.60 -7.10
N THR A 32 -4.20 4.13 -6.10
CA THR A 32 -5.52 4.65 -5.73
C THR A 32 -5.50 5.20 -4.31
N HIS A 33 -6.15 6.35 -4.11
CA HIS A 33 -6.28 6.98 -2.80
C HIS A 33 -7.75 6.99 -2.37
N ASP A 34 -8.01 6.41 -1.21
CA ASP A 34 -9.33 6.37 -0.59
C ASP A 34 -9.36 7.35 0.57
N GLN A 35 -10.06 8.47 0.39
CA GLN A 35 -10.11 9.53 1.39
C GLN A 35 -11.05 9.17 2.54
N HIS A 36 -10.58 9.36 3.76
CA HIS A 36 -11.35 9.14 4.99
C HIS A 36 -10.95 10.19 6.02
N PRO A 37 -11.88 10.61 6.91
CA PRO A 37 -11.60 11.64 7.92
C PRO A 37 -10.39 11.31 8.81
N SER A 38 -10.14 10.04 9.06
CA SER A 38 -8.98 9.56 9.85
C SER A 38 -7.70 9.32 9.04
N GLY A 39 -7.59 9.83 7.80
CA GLY A 39 -6.40 9.68 6.94
C GLY A 39 -6.66 8.85 5.67
N PRO A 40 -5.95 9.11 4.56
CA PRO A 40 -6.16 8.39 3.31
C PRO A 40 -5.62 6.96 3.39
N THR A 41 -6.35 6.00 2.82
CA THR A 41 -5.81 4.66 2.54
C THR A 41 -5.23 4.67 1.13
N VAL A 42 -3.97 4.26 0.99
CA VAL A 42 -3.29 4.18 -0.31
C VAL A 42 -3.27 2.72 -0.76
N VAL A 43 -3.64 2.46 -2.01
CA VAL A 43 -3.52 1.14 -2.63
C VAL A 43 -2.62 1.24 -3.84
N ARG A 44 -1.54 0.46 -3.84
CA ARG A 44 -0.59 0.36 -4.95
C ARG A 44 -0.64 -1.06 -5.49
N THR A 45 -0.67 -1.20 -6.81
CA THR A 45 -0.74 -2.51 -7.47
C THR A 45 0.36 -2.68 -8.50
N TRP A 46 0.89 -3.89 -8.62
CA TRP A 46 1.87 -4.28 -9.64
C TRP A 46 1.44 -5.57 -10.34
N GLY A 47 1.82 -5.73 -11.61
CA GLY A 47 1.60 -6.93 -12.41
C GLY A 47 0.13 -7.20 -12.75
N GLY A 48 -0.73 -6.21 -12.58
CA GLY A 48 -2.16 -6.31 -12.91
C GLY A 48 -2.43 -5.75 -14.30
N SER A 49 -3.32 -6.43 -15.03
CA SER A 49 -3.92 -5.89 -16.26
C SER A 49 -5.43 -5.85 -16.09
N ALA A 50 -6.16 -5.19 -17.00
CA ALA A 50 -7.61 -5.07 -16.88
C ALA A 50 -8.33 -6.42 -16.71
N ASP A 51 -7.75 -7.50 -17.27
CA ASP A 51 -8.30 -8.85 -17.27
C ASP A 51 -7.59 -9.84 -16.32
N ALA A 52 -6.53 -9.42 -15.62
CA ALA A 52 -5.76 -10.30 -14.74
C ALA A 52 -5.58 -9.67 -13.35
N PRO A 53 -5.78 -10.44 -12.26
CA PRO A 53 -5.52 -9.94 -10.92
C PRO A 53 -4.03 -9.56 -10.79
N PRO A 54 -3.72 -8.51 -10.02
CA PRO A 54 -2.34 -8.06 -9.84
C PRO A 54 -1.45 -9.14 -9.25
N ASP A 55 -0.14 -9.04 -9.46
CA ASP A 55 0.85 -9.90 -8.80
C ASP A 55 1.12 -9.45 -7.37
N ARG A 56 1.03 -8.13 -7.14
CA ARG A 56 1.28 -7.55 -5.82
C ARG A 56 0.33 -6.39 -5.56
N ILE A 57 -0.11 -6.27 -4.31
CA ILE A 57 -0.89 -5.15 -3.81
C ILE A 57 -0.27 -4.68 -2.50
N GLU A 58 0.04 -3.40 -2.38
CA GLU A 58 0.42 -2.76 -1.12
C GLU A 58 -0.74 -1.88 -0.69
N LEU A 59 -1.17 -2.04 0.56
CA LEU A 59 -2.16 -1.18 1.18
C LEU A 59 -1.52 -0.45 2.35
N THR A 60 -1.54 0.87 2.34
CA THR A 60 -1.08 1.71 3.44
C THR A 60 -2.31 2.30 4.14
N HIS A 61 -2.30 2.31 5.47
CA HIS A 61 -3.42 2.76 6.31
C HIS A 61 -4.73 2.01 6.03
N ALA A 62 -4.67 0.68 5.84
CA ALA A 62 -5.85 -0.16 5.67
C ALA A 62 -6.64 -0.29 6.99
N ARG A 63 -7.92 0.06 6.95
CA ARG A 63 -8.83 0.00 8.11
C ARG A 63 -9.73 -1.23 8.06
N SER A 64 -10.42 -1.49 9.18
CA SER A 64 -11.49 -2.51 9.23
C SER A 64 -12.55 -2.22 8.16
N GLY A 65 -13.04 -3.27 7.50
CA GLY A 65 -13.96 -3.23 6.37
C GLY A 65 -13.28 -3.06 5.00
N ARG A 66 -11.97 -2.80 4.94
CA ARG A 66 -11.25 -2.58 3.67
C ARG A 66 -11.23 -3.85 2.84
N ARG A 67 -11.66 -3.72 1.57
CA ARG A 67 -11.48 -4.78 0.58
C ARG A 67 -10.02 -4.89 0.19
N LEU A 68 -9.47 -6.10 0.25
CA LEU A 68 -8.06 -6.38 -0.07
C LEU A 68 -7.91 -6.80 -1.53
N ILE A 69 -8.66 -7.82 -1.92
CA ILE A 69 -8.81 -8.32 -3.28
C ILE A 69 -10.22 -8.92 -3.40
N GLY A 70 -10.80 -9.02 -4.61
CA GLY A 70 -12.12 -9.64 -4.89
C GLY A 70 -12.99 -10.00 -3.69
N GLN A 71 -13.94 -9.22 -3.18
CA GLN A 71 -14.69 -9.46 -1.91
C GLN A 71 -13.95 -9.79 -0.59
N ALA A 72 -12.70 -10.26 -0.57
CA ALA A 72 -11.93 -10.45 0.66
C ALA A 72 -11.76 -9.13 1.40
N ARG A 73 -12.00 -9.14 2.72
CA ARG A 73 -12.01 -7.95 3.57
C ARG A 73 -11.12 -8.12 4.77
N LEU A 74 -10.41 -7.05 5.11
CA LEU A 74 -9.77 -6.89 6.40
C LEU A 74 -10.82 -6.50 7.44
N LEU A 75 -10.89 -7.21 8.55
CA LEU A 75 -11.80 -6.93 9.65
C LEU A 75 -11.01 -6.86 10.96
N ARG A 76 -11.40 -5.94 11.83
CA ARG A 76 -10.93 -5.89 13.22
C ARG A 76 -12.02 -6.46 14.13
N GLN A 77 -11.68 -7.49 14.88
CA GLN A 77 -12.57 -8.08 15.88
C GLN A 77 -12.62 -7.23 17.16
N SER A 78 -13.63 -7.48 18.01
CA SER A 78 -13.84 -6.74 19.27
C SER A 78 -12.67 -6.83 20.25
N MET A 79 -11.89 -7.91 20.19
CA MET A 79 -10.68 -8.10 21.00
C MET A 79 -9.43 -7.40 20.42
N GLY A 80 -9.58 -6.60 19.36
CA GLY A 80 -8.48 -5.89 18.71
C GLY A 80 -7.66 -6.74 17.72
N GLN A 81 -8.01 -8.01 17.55
CA GLN A 81 -7.38 -8.91 16.58
C GLN A 81 -7.83 -8.58 15.16
N TRP A 82 -6.90 -8.66 14.21
CA TRP A 82 -7.18 -8.48 12.81
C TRP A 82 -7.39 -9.84 12.14
N VAL A 83 -8.40 -9.92 11.28
CA VAL A 83 -8.70 -11.10 10.47
C VAL A 83 -8.94 -10.70 9.03
N ILE A 84 -8.63 -11.59 8.11
CA ILE A 84 -9.03 -11.49 6.72
C ILE A 84 -10.16 -12.46 6.50
N GLN A 85 -11.31 -11.95 6.08
CA GLN A 85 -12.44 -12.76 5.67
C GLN A 85 -12.46 -12.87 4.15
N ASN A 86 -12.36 -14.08 3.61
CA ASN A 86 -12.47 -14.32 2.17
C ASN A 86 -13.94 -14.48 1.72
N THR A 87 -14.18 -14.62 0.41
CA THR A 87 -15.53 -14.83 -0.16
C THR A 87 -16.22 -16.10 0.36
N ALA A 88 -15.44 -17.14 0.71
CA ALA A 88 -15.97 -18.36 1.31
C ALA A 88 -16.39 -18.20 2.78
N GLY A 89 -16.14 -17.04 3.39
CA GLY A 89 -16.45 -16.74 4.79
C GLY A 89 -15.39 -17.24 5.77
N GLU A 90 -14.29 -17.83 5.27
CA GLU A 90 -13.14 -18.23 6.08
C GLU A 90 -12.47 -17.00 6.68
N GLN A 91 -12.17 -17.05 7.97
CA GLN A 91 -11.48 -15.99 8.69
C GLN A 91 -10.05 -16.41 9.01
N LEU A 92 -9.08 -15.73 8.44
CA LEU A 92 -7.67 -15.96 8.68
C LEU A 92 -7.12 -14.86 9.61
N PRO A 93 -6.65 -15.19 10.82
CA PRO A 93 -6.04 -14.19 11.70
C PRO A 93 -4.75 -13.64 11.09
N VAL A 94 -4.61 -12.31 11.12
CA VAL A 94 -3.38 -11.60 10.76
C VAL A 94 -2.89 -10.86 12.00
N SER A 95 -1.64 -11.10 12.39
CA SER A 95 -1.07 -10.47 13.59
C SER A 95 -0.24 -9.25 13.18
N GLY A 96 -0.60 -8.06 13.64
CA GLY A 96 0.23 -6.86 13.41
C GLY A 96 1.32 -6.66 14.47
N THR A 97 1.69 -7.72 15.19
CA THR A 97 2.82 -7.74 16.11
C THR A 97 4.15 -7.49 15.38
N VAL A 98 5.20 -7.12 16.13
CA VAL A 98 6.54 -6.76 15.63
C VAL A 98 7.20 -7.85 14.77
N THR A 99 6.73 -9.09 14.86
CA THR A 99 7.11 -10.15 13.93
C THR A 99 6.24 -10.06 12.67
N PRO A 100 6.82 -9.94 11.46
CA PRO A 100 6.04 -9.88 10.23
C PRO A 100 5.19 -11.15 10.13
N SER A 101 3.89 -11.02 10.42
CA SER A 101 2.99 -12.14 10.26
C SER A 101 2.76 -12.34 8.77
N THR A 102 2.96 -13.58 8.36
CA THR A 102 2.70 -14.01 6.99
C THR A 102 1.50 -14.93 7.05
N ALA A 103 0.40 -14.52 6.44
CA ALA A 103 -0.83 -15.29 6.36
C ALA A 103 -1.07 -15.66 4.89
N ILE A 104 -1.57 -16.86 4.62
CA ILE A 104 -1.87 -17.29 3.25
C ILE A 104 -3.36 -17.63 3.18
N PHE A 105 -4.07 -17.01 2.25
CA PHE A 105 -5.48 -17.28 1.98
C PHE A 105 -5.73 -17.48 0.50
N GLU A 106 -6.86 -18.08 0.16
CA GLU A 106 -7.31 -18.26 -1.22
C GLU A 106 -8.51 -17.36 -1.49
N GLU A 107 -8.50 -16.69 -2.64
CA GLU A 107 -9.57 -15.81 -3.11
C GLU A 107 -9.69 -15.90 -4.63
N SER A 108 -10.90 -16.13 -5.14
CA SER A 108 -11.17 -16.32 -6.57
C SER A 108 -10.28 -17.38 -7.25
N GLY A 109 -9.96 -18.48 -6.56
CA GLY A 109 -9.09 -19.55 -7.09
C GLY A 109 -7.61 -19.18 -7.15
N GLN A 110 -7.22 -18.06 -6.54
CA GLN A 110 -5.85 -17.58 -6.48
C GLN A 110 -5.37 -17.55 -5.03
N ARG A 111 -4.16 -18.07 -4.79
CA ARG A 111 -3.50 -18.01 -3.49
C ARG A 111 -2.77 -16.68 -3.30
N TRP A 112 -2.93 -16.10 -2.13
CA TRP A 112 -2.37 -14.83 -1.74
C TRP A 112 -1.62 -14.95 -0.44
N ARG A 113 -0.38 -14.46 -0.43
CA ARG A 113 0.41 -14.25 0.77
C ARG A 113 0.20 -12.83 1.25
N VAL A 114 -0.26 -12.66 2.48
CA VAL A 114 -0.41 -11.38 3.14
C VAL A 114 0.71 -11.21 4.14
N ARG A 115 1.35 -10.05 4.12
CA ARG A 115 2.37 -9.64 5.06
C ARG A 115 1.92 -8.36 5.73
N VAL A 116 1.87 -8.37 7.05
CA VAL A 116 1.65 -7.12 7.81
C VAL A 116 3.00 -6.42 7.93
N LEU A 117 3.11 -5.24 7.34
CA LEU A 117 4.31 -4.40 7.35
C LEU A 117 4.36 -3.55 8.62
N LYS A 118 3.21 -3.00 9.01
CA LYS A 118 3.07 -2.12 10.16
C LYS A 118 1.65 -2.20 10.71
N GLN A 119 1.52 -2.09 12.02
CA GLN A 119 0.24 -1.82 12.68
C GLN A 119 0.33 -0.46 13.37
N ASN A 120 -0.64 0.40 13.10
CA ASN A 120 -0.80 1.67 13.81
C ASN A 120 -2.04 1.57 14.71
N GLU A 121 -1.83 1.67 16.01
CA GLU A 121 -2.90 1.81 17.00
C GLU A 121 -3.06 3.30 17.34
N PRO A 122 -4.30 3.78 17.51
CA PRO A 122 -4.55 5.14 17.99
C PRO A 122 -3.84 5.35 19.33
N VAL A 123 -2.97 6.35 19.39
CA VAL A 123 -2.34 6.74 20.65
C VAL A 123 -3.15 7.89 21.22
N THR A 124 -3.95 7.62 22.26
CA THR A 124 -4.71 8.68 22.93
C THR A 124 -3.75 9.62 23.66
N ARG A 125 -3.32 10.69 22.98
CA ARG A 125 -2.52 11.77 23.58
C ARG A 125 -3.45 12.96 23.89
N PRO A 126 -3.64 13.32 25.16
CA PRO A 126 -4.41 14.50 25.52
C PRO A 126 -3.89 15.74 24.79
N GLY A 127 -4.75 16.42 24.03
CA GLY A 127 -4.42 17.67 23.33
C GLY A 127 -3.88 17.52 21.90
N ILE A 128 -3.74 16.31 21.36
CA ILE A 128 -3.38 16.08 19.95
C ILE A 128 -4.48 15.27 19.29
N ALA A 129 -5.04 15.76 18.18
CA ALA A 129 -5.93 14.98 17.33
C ALA A 129 -5.11 13.87 16.64
N THR A 130 -5.08 12.68 17.25
CA THR A 130 -4.50 11.49 16.64
C THR A 130 -5.55 10.75 15.83
N GLU A 131 -5.13 9.98 14.81
CA GLU A 131 -6.03 9.12 14.06
C GLU A 131 -6.79 8.18 15.02
N ASP A 132 -8.10 8.40 15.16
CA ASP A 132 -8.96 7.65 16.09
C ASP A 132 -9.22 6.19 15.64
N VAL A 133 -8.72 5.80 14.47
CA VAL A 133 -9.04 4.50 13.87
C VAL A 133 -7.76 3.68 13.64
N PRO A 134 -7.66 2.48 14.25
CA PRO A 134 -6.56 1.56 14.03
C PRO A 134 -6.46 1.16 12.56
N ASN A 135 -5.23 1.04 12.08
CA ASN A 135 -4.96 0.71 10.69
C ASN A 135 -3.72 -0.19 10.53
N LEU A 136 -3.66 -0.90 9.41
CA LEU A 136 -2.55 -1.77 9.02
C LEU A 136 -1.94 -1.32 7.71
N ASP A 137 -0.63 -1.44 7.61
CA ASP A 137 0.08 -1.47 6.33
C ASP A 137 0.27 -2.94 5.95
N LEU A 138 -0.23 -3.31 4.78
CA LEU A 138 -0.29 -4.69 4.29
C LEU A 138 0.39 -4.79 2.93
N MET A 139 1.02 -5.93 2.68
CA MET A 139 1.47 -6.33 1.36
C MET A 139 0.87 -7.69 1.01
N LEU A 140 0.17 -7.76 -0.12
CA LEU A 140 -0.36 -8.97 -0.68
C LEU A 140 0.48 -9.36 -1.90
N GLU A 141 0.92 -10.61 -1.93
CA GLU A 141 1.70 -11.16 -3.02
C GLU A 141 1.00 -12.41 -3.54
N ARG A 142 0.76 -12.44 -4.85
CA ARG A 142 0.18 -13.59 -5.53
C ARG A 142 1.18 -14.74 -5.50
N LEU A 143 0.72 -15.91 -5.10
CA LEU A 143 1.53 -17.13 -5.13
C LEU A 143 1.27 -17.89 -6.44
N PRO A 144 2.29 -18.54 -7.03
CA PRO A 144 2.13 -19.38 -8.21
C PRO A 144 1.28 -20.63 -7.93
#